data_AF-Q28LD5-F1
#
_entry.id   AF-Q28LD5-F1
#
_cell.length_a   1.000
_cell.length_b   1.000
_cell.length_c   1.000
_cell.angle_alpha   90.00
_cell.angle_beta   90.00
_cell.angle_gamma   90.00
#
_symmetry.space_group_name_H-M   'P 1'
#
loop_
_entity.id
_entity.type
_entity.pdbx_description
1 polymer ?
#
loop_
_entity_poly.entity_id
_entity_poly.type
_entity_poly.pdbx_seq_one_letter_code
_entity_poly.pdbx_strand_id
1 'polypeptide(L)'
;MPAPSSDLSGSAHLLTDIVSQIGRILRKEAALAKAEVGENLSRAGVAIGLIVAAVILALVALIAVAGAGVAALVTILGWAPHWAALAVGGGIALVAIIFAAKGIYDLKLKRLVPSRSIANVKQDVALVKERINA
;
A
#
# COMPACT_ATOMS: atom_id res chain seq x y z
N MET A 1 -14.84 -69.48 -24.25
CA MET A 1 -14.45 -68.08 -24.48
C MET A 1 -15.42 -67.18 -23.72
N PRO A 2 -15.03 -66.51 -22.63
CA PRO A 2 -15.87 -65.50 -21.98
C PRO A 2 -15.63 -64.10 -22.57
N ALA A 3 -16.68 -63.27 -22.58
CA ALA A 3 -16.76 -61.97 -23.25
C ALA A 3 -16.10 -60.81 -22.45
N PRO A 4 -15.58 -59.76 -23.12
CA PRO A 4 -14.95 -58.61 -22.49
C PRO A 4 -15.99 -57.60 -21.97
N SER A 5 -15.90 -57.16 -20.71
CA SER A 5 -16.86 -56.23 -20.07
C SER A 5 -16.23 -55.02 -19.36
N SER A 6 -15.13 -54.46 -19.88
CA SER A 6 -14.30 -53.47 -19.14
C SER A 6 -14.23 -52.05 -19.70
N ASP A 7 -15.16 -51.59 -20.55
CA ASP A 7 -15.03 -50.28 -21.24
C ASP A 7 -15.61 -49.08 -20.46
N LEU A 8 -16.65 -49.30 -19.65
CA LEU A 8 -17.30 -48.25 -18.86
C LEU A 8 -16.47 -47.84 -17.62
N SER A 9 -15.77 -48.78 -17.00
CA SER A 9 -14.92 -48.53 -15.84
C SER A 9 -13.67 -47.72 -16.19
N GLY A 10 -13.09 -47.92 -17.37
CA GLY A 10 -11.94 -47.15 -17.85
C GLY A 10 -12.28 -45.68 -18.10
N SER A 11 -13.43 -45.41 -18.72
CA SER A 11 -13.92 -44.05 -18.99
C SER A 11 -14.23 -43.26 -17.71
N ALA A 12 -14.82 -43.93 -16.71
CA ALA A 12 -15.04 -43.34 -15.38
C ALA A 12 -13.72 -43.06 -14.64
N HIS A 13 -12.71 -43.91 -14.80
CA HIS A 13 -11.41 -43.73 -14.17
C HIS A 13 -10.62 -42.54 -14.75
N LEU A 14 -10.70 -42.32 -16.08
CA LEU A 14 -10.06 -41.18 -16.75
C LEU A 14 -10.67 -39.83 -16.34
N LEU A 15 -12.00 -39.74 -16.21
CA LEU A 15 -12.65 -38.54 -15.70
C LEU A 15 -12.22 -38.22 -14.26
N THR A 16 -12.09 -39.25 -13.43
CA THR A 16 -11.64 -39.12 -12.05
C THR A 16 -10.18 -38.64 -11.99
N ASP A 17 -9.32 -39.15 -12.87
CA ASP A 17 -7.93 -38.72 -12.96
C ASP A 17 -7.79 -37.26 -13.42
N ILE A 18 -8.57 -36.82 -14.41
CA ILE A 18 -8.57 -35.43 -14.90
C ILE A 18 -9.04 -34.46 -13.80
N VAL A 19 -10.13 -34.78 -13.10
CA VAL A 19 -10.62 -33.96 -11.97
C VAL A 19 -9.57 -33.88 -10.87
N SER A 20 -8.88 -34.99 -10.60
CA SER A 20 -7.77 -35.01 -9.63
C SER A 20 -6.58 -34.16 -10.08
N GLN A 21 -6.24 -34.14 -11.37
CA GLN A 21 -5.17 -33.33 -11.95
C GLN A 21 -5.49 -31.84 -11.87
N ILE A 22 -6.72 -31.44 -12.20
CA ILE A 22 -7.18 -30.05 -12.08
C ILE A 22 -7.07 -29.58 -10.62
N GLY A 23 -7.53 -30.42 -9.67
CA GLY A 23 -7.38 -30.12 -8.24
C GLY A 23 -5.92 -29.96 -7.80
N ARG A 24 -4.99 -30.75 -8.35
CA ARG A 24 -3.55 -30.60 -8.08
C ARG A 24 -2.98 -29.29 -8.65
N ILE A 25 -3.37 -28.90 -9.85
CA ILE A 25 -2.92 -27.64 -10.48
C ILE A 25 -3.45 -26.44 -9.68
N LEU A 26 -4.73 -26.43 -9.33
CA LEU A 26 -5.34 -25.34 -8.56
C LEU A 26 -4.67 -25.18 -7.19
N ARG A 27 -4.39 -26.28 -6.48
CA ARG A 27 -3.65 -26.23 -5.21
C ARG A 27 -2.24 -25.69 -5.40
N LYS A 28 -1.56 -26.06 -6.49
CA LYS A 28 -0.22 -25.58 -6.81
C LYS A 28 -0.21 -24.08 -7.11
N GLU A 29 -1.12 -23.59 -7.94
CA GLU A 29 -1.23 -22.16 -8.23
C GLU A 29 -1.63 -21.35 -7.00
N ALA A 30 -2.56 -21.86 -6.18
CA ALA A 30 -2.91 -21.22 -4.92
C ALA A 30 -1.72 -21.15 -3.95
N ALA A 31 -0.91 -22.22 -3.87
CA ALA A 31 0.30 -22.24 -3.06
C ALA A 31 1.36 -21.25 -3.59
N LEU A 32 1.53 -21.16 -4.92
CA LEU A 32 2.46 -20.23 -5.55
C LEU A 32 2.03 -18.78 -5.35
N ALA A 33 0.75 -18.46 -5.61
CA ALA A 33 0.19 -17.14 -5.36
C ALA A 33 0.31 -16.75 -3.89
N LYS A 34 0.07 -17.68 -2.96
CA LYS A 34 0.28 -17.43 -1.53
C LYS A 34 1.74 -17.14 -1.20
N ALA A 35 2.68 -17.86 -1.81
CA ALA A 35 4.11 -17.61 -1.63
C ALA A 35 4.52 -16.24 -2.17
N GLU A 36 4.09 -15.87 -3.37
CA GLU A 36 4.39 -14.59 -3.99
C GLU A 36 3.77 -13.41 -3.21
N VAL A 37 2.52 -13.54 -2.77
CA VAL A 37 1.87 -12.57 -1.89
C VAL A 37 2.62 -12.43 -0.56
N GLY A 38 3.05 -13.54 0.04
CA GLY A 38 3.86 -13.53 1.27
C GLY A 38 5.21 -12.85 1.11
N GLU A 39 5.93 -13.15 0.01
CA GLU A 39 7.20 -12.52 -0.36
C GLU A 39 7.01 -11.00 -0.57
N ASN A 40 5.99 -10.60 -1.33
CA ASN A 40 5.66 -9.20 -1.58
C ASN A 40 5.28 -8.45 -0.29
N LEU A 41 4.49 -9.07 0.59
CA LEU A 41 4.14 -8.53 1.90
C LEU A 41 5.38 -8.36 2.80
N SER A 42 6.27 -9.35 2.81
CA SER A 42 7.52 -9.27 3.58
C SER A 42 8.40 -8.12 3.10
N ARG A 43 8.61 -8.01 1.78
CA ARG A 43 9.38 -6.93 1.15
C ARG A 43 8.75 -5.56 1.42
N ALA A 44 7.42 -5.45 1.29
CA ALA A 44 6.69 -4.24 1.62
C ALA A 44 6.82 -3.89 3.11
N GLY A 45 6.77 -4.88 4.00
CA GLY A 45 6.96 -4.71 5.44
C GLY A 45 8.34 -4.15 5.78
N VAL A 46 9.40 -4.71 5.18
CA VAL A 46 10.77 -4.19 5.33
C VAL A 46 10.88 -2.76 4.80
N ALA A 47 10.33 -2.48 3.61
CA ALA A 47 10.37 -1.14 3.02
C ALA A 47 9.64 -0.10 3.89
N ILE A 48 8.45 -0.43 4.40
CA ILE A 48 7.69 0.41 5.33
C ILE A 48 8.49 0.62 6.62
N GLY A 49 9.08 -0.45 7.17
CA GLY A 49 9.94 -0.37 8.36
C GLY A 49 11.12 0.58 8.18
N LEU A 50 11.82 0.49 7.04
CA LEU A 50 12.92 1.40 6.70
C LEU A 50 12.46 2.85 6.55
N ILE A 51 11.30 3.09 5.92
CA ILE A 51 10.73 4.45 5.79
C ILE A 51 10.40 5.02 7.17
N VAL A 52 9.77 4.25 8.06
CA VAL A 52 9.46 4.70 9.42
C VAL A 52 10.75 5.02 10.20
N ALA A 53 11.75 4.15 10.13
CA ALA A 53 13.05 4.39 10.76
C ALA A 53 13.73 5.66 10.21
N ALA A 54 13.71 5.86 8.89
CA ALA A 54 14.26 7.05 8.26
C ALA A 54 13.55 8.34 8.70
N VAL A 55 12.22 8.32 8.82
CA VAL A 55 11.43 9.46 9.32
C VAL A 55 11.80 9.80 10.77
N ILE A 56 11.96 8.79 11.63
CA ILE A 56 12.38 8.99 13.03
C ILE A 56 13.79 9.59 13.09
N LEU A 57 14.74 9.04 12.34
CA LEU A 57 16.11 9.56 12.29
C LEU A 57 16.16 10.99 11.74
N ALA A 58 15.37 11.28 10.69
CA ALA A 58 15.25 12.62 10.13
C ALA A 58 14.69 13.61 11.16
N LEU A 59 13.71 13.20 11.97
CA LEU A 59 13.15 14.03 13.05
C LEU A 59 14.20 14.32 14.14
N VAL A 60 14.96 13.31 14.57
CA VAL A 60 16.04 13.48 15.55
C VAL A 60 17.11 14.42 15.00
N ALA A 61 17.53 14.23 13.75
CA ALA A 61 18.49 15.11 13.09
C ALA A 61 17.97 16.54 12.97
N LEU A 62 16.69 16.72 12.60
CA LEU A 62 16.07 18.04 12.51
C LEU A 62 16.06 18.76 13.86
N ILE A 63 15.74 18.07 14.95
CA ILE A 63 15.79 18.63 16.32
C ILE A 63 17.22 19.06 16.68
N ALA A 64 18.21 18.21 16.39
CA ALA A 64 19.61 18.51 16.68
C ALA A 64 20.11 19.73 15.88
N VAL A 65 19.79 19.79 14.59
CA VAL A 65 20.15 20.92 13.71
C VAL A 65 19.41 22.20 14.12
N ALA A 66 18.14 22.10 14.51
CA ALA A 66 17.38 23.24 15.02
C ALA A 66 18.04 23.81 16.30
N GLY A 67 18.40 22.95 17.24
CA GLY A 67 19.12 23.33 18.45
C GLY A 67 20.48 23.97 18.15
N ALA A 68 21.24 23.39 17.20
CA ALA A 68 22.50 23.97 16.74
C ALA A 68 22.29 25.35 16.08
N GLY A 69 21.23 25.53 15.30
CA GLY A 69 20.86 26.81 14.71
C GLY A 69 20.56 27.88 15.76
N VAL A 70 19.77 27.53 16.79
CA VAL A 70 19.50 28.44 17.91
C VAL A 70 20.80 28.80 18.63
N ALA A 71 21.62 27.81 18.95
CA ALA A 71 22.90 28.02 19.61
C ALA A 71 23.81 28.95 18.80
N ALA A 72 23.90 28.76 17.47
CA ALA A 72 24.67 29.60 16.58
C ALA A 72 24.18 31.06 16.58
N LEU A 73 22.86 31.29 16.51
CA LEU A 73 22.30 32.64 16.59
C LEU A 73 22.62 33.32 17.93
N VAL A 74 22.60 32.56 19.04
CA VAL A 74 22.92 33.10 20.37
C VAL A 74 24.41 33.41 20.50
N THR A 75 25.29 32.46 20.14
CA THR A 75 26.73 32.58 20.43
C THR A 75 27.49 33.42 19.42
N ILE A 76 27.09 33.40 18.15
CA ILE A 76 27.80 34.08 17.06
C ILE A 76 27.20 35.47 16.83
N LEU A 77 25.87 35.55 16.79
CA LEU A 77 25.15 36.79 16.46
C LEU A 77 24.68 37.55 17.71
N GLY A 78 24.87 36.99 18.92
CA GLY A 78 24.52 37.64 20.17
C GLY A 78 23.02 37.78 20.41
N TRP A 79 22.18 37.01 19.72
CA TRP A 79 20.74 37.10 19.87
C TRP A 79 20.29 36.62 21.24
N ALA A 80 19.23 37.22 21.77
CA ALA A 80 18.60 36.70 22.97
C ALA A 80 18.01 35.30 22.69
N PRO A 81 18.12 34.32 23.63
CA PRO A 81 17.76 32.93 23.36
C PRO A 81 16.33 32.72 22.84
N HIS A 82 15.37 33.50 23.35
CA HIS A 82 13.96 33.41 22.94
C HIS A 82 13.74 33.87 21.49
N TRP A 83 14.42 34.94 21.04
CA TRP A 83 14.31 35.41 19.66
C TRP A 83 15.01 34.47 18.67
N ALA A 84 16.14 33.89 19.05
CA ALA A 84 16.82 32.87 18.26
C ALA A 84 15.95 31.62 18.07
N ALA A 85 15.34 31.12 19.16
CA ALA A 85 14.41 29.99 19.12
C ALA A 85 13.18 30.29 18.25
N LEU A 86 12.61 31.50 18.37
CA LEU A 86 11.46 31.91 17.56
C LEU A 86 11.79 31.99 16.07
N ALA A 87 12.97 32.51 15.70
CA ALA A 87 13.39 32.61 14.31
C ALA A 87 13.62 31.23 13.67
N VAL A 88 14.38 30.36 14.34
CA VAL A 88 14.65 29.01 13.82
C VAL A 88 13.39 28.16 13.80
N GLY A 89 12.64 28.13 14.90
CA GLY A 89 11.38 27.40 15.01
C GLY A 89 10.34 27.91 14.02
N GLY A 90 10.21 29.23 13.87
CA GLY A 90 9.33 29.85 12.89
C GLY A 90 9.71 29.51 11.45
N GLY A 91 11.01 29.50 11.12
CA GLY A 91 11.49 29.07 9.81
C GLY A 91 11.14 27.61 9.51
N ILE A 92 11.37 26.70 10.46
CA ILE A 92 11.01 25.28 10.31
C ILE A 92 9.50 25.11 10.17
N ALA A 93 8.70 25.84 10.97
CA ALA A 93 7.24 25.80 10.90
C ALA A 93 6.72 26.28 9.53
N LEU A 94 7.33 27.33 8.97
CA LEU A 94 6.98 27.80 7.63
C LEU A 94 7.24 26.73 6.56
N VAL A 95 8.39 26.08 6.59
CA VAL A 95 8.72 24.98 5.67
C VAL A 95 7.73 23.81 5.85
N ALA A 96 7.40 23.46 7.09
CA ALA A 96 6.43 22.41 7.39
C ALA A 96 5.03 22.71 6.81
N ILE A 97 4.56 23.96 6.91
CA ILE A 97 3.30 24.41 6.32
C ILE A 97 3.34 24.27 4.80
N ILE A 98 4.44 24.67 4.14
CA ILE A 98 4.60 24.55 2.68
C ILE A 98 4.52 23.07 2.25
N PHE A 99 5.22 22.18 2.95
CA PHE A 99 5.20 20.75 2.65
C PHE A 99 3.81 20.14 2.86
N ALA A 100 3.14 20.50 3.96
CA ALA A 100 1.77 20.07 4.22
C ALA A 100 0.81 20.56 3.13
N ALA A 101 0.88 21.84 2.76
CA ALA A 101 0.05 22.43 1.72
C ALA A 101 0.28 21.75 0.36
N LYS A 102 1.54 21.54 -0.03
CA LYS A 102 1.91 20.84 -1.28
C LYS A 102 1.41 19.39 -1.25
N GLY A 103 1.62 18.67 -0.15
CA GLY A 103 1.15 17.30 -0.01
C GLY A 103 -0.38 17.21 -0.14
N ILE A 104 -1.12 18.06 0.57
CA ILE A 104 -2.58 18.13 0.46
C ILE A 104 -3.02 18.47 -0.96
N TYR A 105 -2.34 19.41 -1.62
CA TYR A 105 -2.63 19.79 -3.00
C TYR A 105 -2.42 18.61 -3.96
N ASP A 106 -1.27 17.93 -3.87
CA ASP A 106 -0.93 16.80 -4.73
C ASP A 106 -1.90 15.62 -4.55
N LEU A 107 -2.35 15.35 -3.31
CA LEU A 107 -3.37 14.34 -3.02
C LEU A 107 -4.76 14.72 -3.54
N LYS A 108 -5.09 16.02 -3.60
CA LYS A 108 -6.34 16.50 -4.20
C LYS A 108 -6.32 16.41 -5.73
N LEU A 109 -5.16 16.66 -6.36
CA LEU A 109 -4.98 16.56 -7.81
C LEU A 109 -4.96 15.11 -8.27
N LYS A 110 -4.22 14.25 -7.56
CA LYS A 110 -4.25 12.81 -7.76
C LYS A 110 -5.44 12.26 -7.01
N ARG A 111 -6.66 12.37 -7.56
CA ARG A 111 -7.86 11.72 -7.01
C ARG A 111 -7.52 10.27 -6.64
N LEU A 112 -7.24 10.02 -5.36
CA LEU A 112 -6.94 8.70 -4.79
C LEU A 112 -8.13 7.74 -4.90
N VAL A 113 -9.28 8.29 -5.30
CA VAL A 113 -10.49 7.56 -5.64
C VAL A 113 -10.56 7.46 -7.17
N PRO A 114 -10.48 6.25 -7.76
CA PRO A 114 -10.68 6.07 -9.19
C PRO A 114 -12.12 6.48 -9.53
N SER A 115 -12.28 7.69 -10.06
CA SER A 115 -13.58 8.25 -10.43
C SER A 115 -14.33 7.38 -11.43
N ARG A 116 -13.59 6.62 -12.26
CA ARG A 116 -14.16 5.66 -13.21
C ARG A 116 -14.74 4.41 -12.53
N SER A 117 -14.08 3.85 -11.51
CA SER A 117 -14.59 2.66 -10.81
C SER A 117 -15.87 2.94 -10.03
N ILE A 118 -16.00 4.13 -9.44
CA ILE A 118 -17.24 4.52 -8.74
C ILE A 118 -18.39 4.79 -9.73
N ALA A 119 -18.10 5.34 -10.91
CA ALA A 119 -19.11 5.57 -11.94
C ALA A 119 -19.70 4.24 -12.46
N ASN A 120 -18.85 3.24 -12.71
CA ASN A 120 -19.26 1.93 -13.19
C ASN A 120 -20.10 1.17 -12.15
N VAL A 121 -19.67 1.18 -10.87
CA VAL A 121 -20.45 0.54 -9.78
C VAL A 121 -21.81 1.19 -9.59
N LYS A 122 -21.92 2.52 -9.74
CA LYS A 122 -23.22 3.21 -9.68
C LYS A 122 -24.12 2.83 -10.85
N GLN A 123 -23.57 2.64 -12.04
CA GLN A 123 -24.31 2.20 -13.23
C GLN A 123 -24.78 0.75 -13.06
N ASP A 124 -23.93 -0.13 -12.54
CA ASP A 124 -24.27 -1.53 -12.28
C ASP A 124 -25.39 -1.66 -11.23
N VAL A 125 -25.34 -0.85 -10.16
CA VAL A 125 -26.40 -0.82 -9.15
C VAL A 125 -27.73 -0.29 -9.72
N ALA A 126 -27.68 0.69 -10.63
CA ALA A 126 -28.88 1.19 -11.29
C ALA A 126 -29.53 0.13 -12.18
N LEU A 127 -28.74 -0.63 -12.95
CA LEU A 127 -29.22 -1.71 -13.81
C LEU A 127 -29.81 -2.88 -13.01
N VAL A 128 -29.20 -3.23 -11.88
CA VAL A 128 -29.75 -4.26 -10.97
C VAL A 128 -31.08 -3.80 -10.37
N LYS A 129 -31.19 -2.53 -9.99
CA LYS A 129 -32.42 -1.97 -9.41
C LYS A 129 -33.56 -1.91 -10.42
N GLU A 130 -33.24 -1.65 -11.68
CA GLU A 130 -34.21 -1.68 -12.79
C GLU A 130 -34.71 -3.11 -13.06
N ARG A 131 -33.85 -4.13 -12.95
CA ARG A 131 -34.26 -5.54 -13.11
C ARG A 131 -35.07 -6.12 -11.93
N ILE A 132 -35.02 -5.50 -10.76
CA ILE A 132 -35.81 -5.93 -9.58
C ILE A 132 -37.20 -5.27 -9.59
N ASN A 133 -37.32 -4.10 -10.23
CA ASN A 133 -38.57 -3.36 -10.36
C ASN A 133 -39.31 -3.59 -11.69
N ALA A 134 -38.80 -4.46 -12.56
CA ALA A 134 -39.42 -4.91 -13.82
C ALA A 134 -39.86 -6.37 -13.70
#